data_AF-A0A927JML9-F1
#
_entry.id   AF-A0A927JML9-F1
#
_cell.length_a   1.000
_cell.length_b   1.000
_cell.length_c   1.000
_cell.angle_alpha   90.00
_cell.angle_beta   90.00
_cell.angle_gamma   90.00
#
_symmetry.space_group_name_H-M   'P 1'
#
loop_
_entity.id
_entity.type
_entity.pdbx_description
1 polymer ?
#
loop_
_entity_poly.entity_id
_entity_poly.type
_entity_poly.pdbx_seq_one_letter_code
_entity_poly.pdbx_strand_id
1 'polypeptide(L)' 'MGFQTVQKMVGLSRSAIYAAMDRGDFPRPIQIGRRAVGWKFVELEAWLESRPVSYGW' A
#
# COMPACT_ATOMS: atom_id res chain seq x y z
N MET A 1 5.19 -7.39 -4.78
CA MET A 1 5.88 -6.10 -5.08
C MET A 1 6.65 -5.59 -3.88
N GLY A 2 7.82 -4.95 -4.08
CA GLY A 2 8.60 -4.38 -2.97
C GLY A 2 8.12 -3.00 -2.50
N PHE A 3 8.65 -2.55 -1.36
CA PHE A 3 8.25 -1.31 -0.68
C PHE A 3 8.31 -0.05 -1.57
N GLN A 4 9.38 0.10 -2.35
CA GLN A 4 9.57 1.28 -3.21
C GLN A 4 8.51 1.38 -4.31
N THR A 5 8.10 0.23 -4.87
CA THR A 5 7.05 0.18 -5.90
C THR A 5 5.70 0.60 -5.30
N VAL A 6 5.37 0.08 -4.11
CA VAL A 6 4.13 0.43 -3.42
C VAL A 6 4.08 1.92 -3.11
N GLN A 7 5.15 2.51 -2.56
CA GLN A 7 5.23 3.96 -2.34
C GLN A 7 4.89 4.78 -3.58
N LYS A 8 5.45 4.39 -4.74
CA LYS A 8 5.20 5.08 -6.02
C LYS A 8 3.76 4.90 -6.51
N MET A 9 3.20 3.70 -6.36
CA MET A 9 1.82 3.41 -6.77
C MET A 9 0.79 4.14 -5.90
N VAL A 10 0.98 4.15 -4.59
CA VAL A 10 -0.01 4.72 -3.66
C VAL A 10 0.15 6.22 -3.42
N GLY A 11 1.28 6.80 -3.84
CA GLY A 11 1.62 8.21 -3.64
C GLY A 11 1.84 8.58 -2.16
N LEU A 12 2.06 7.60 -1.29
CA LEU A 12 2.19 7.79 0.15
C LEU A 12 3.65 7.67 0.61
N SER A 13 3.99 8.47 1.61
CA SER A 13 5.25 8.35 2.33
C SER A 13 5.28 7.07 3.17
N ARG A 14 6.48 6.64 3.58
CA ARG A 14 6.66 5.50 4.51
C ARG A 14 5.79 5.61 5.75
N SER A 15 5.82 6.77 6.40
CA SER A 15 5.06 7.02 7.63
C SER A 15 3.56 6.96 7.38
N ALA A 16 3.07 7.50 6.26
CA ALA A 16 1.66 7.42 5.89
C ALA A 16 1.21 5.98 5.63
N ILE A 17 2.05 5.15 4.99
CA ILE A 17 1.78 3.72 4.78
C ILE A 17 1.70 3.01 6.13
N TYR A 18 2.67 3.19 7.02
CA TYR A 18 2.64 2.56 8.34
C TYR A 18 1.46 3.04 9.19
N ALA A 19 1.12 4.33 9.15
CA ALA A 19 -0.06 4.86 9.84
C ALA A 19 -1.36 4.28 9.28
N ALA A 20 -1.48 4.12 7.95
CA ALA A 20 -2.64 3.51 7.34
C ALA A 20 -2.73 2.00 7.66
N MET A 21 -1.60 1.30 7.78
CA MET A 21 -1.56 -0.09 8.28
C MET A 21 -2.00 -0.20 9.74
N ASP A 22 -1.60 0.75 10.58
CA ASP A 22 -1.95 0.79 11.99
C ASP A 22 -3.45 1.04 12.18
N ARG A 23 -4.03 1.94 11.37
CA ARG A 23 -5.48 2.17 11.31
C ARG A 23 -6.28 1.00 10.71
N GLY A 24 -5.63 0.03 10.08
CA GLY A 24 -6.31 -1.06 9.36
C GLY A 24 -6.83 -0.66 7.98
N ASP A 25 -6.54 0.56 7.54
CA ASP A 25 -6.97 1.09 6.25
C ASP A 25 -6.09 0.62 5.09
N PHE A 26 -4.97 -0.06 5.33
CA PHE A 26 -4.00 -0.43 4.30
C PHE A 26 -3.60 -1.91 4.38
N PRO A 27 -3.44 -2.62 3.24
CA PRO A 27 -3.06 -4.03 3.25
C PRO A 27 -1.70 -4.25 3.89
N ARG A 28 -1.62 -5.27 4.76
CA ARG A 28 -0.36 -5.63 5.43
C ARG A 28 0.59 -6.32 4.44
N PRO A 29 1.91 -6.07 4.55
CA PRO A 29 2.86 -6.70 3.66
C PRO A 29 3.04 -8.17 4.05
N ILE A 30 3.28 -9.00 3.05
CA ILE A 30 3.61 -10.42 3.21
C ILE A 30 5.12 -10.59 3.19
N GLN A 31 5.65 -11.43 4.05
CA GLN A 31 7.06 -11.73 4.08
C GLN A 31 7.43 -12.65 2.90
N ILE A 32 8.27 -12.14 2.00
CA ILE A 32 8.76 -12.87 0.81
C ILE A 32 10.12 -13.52 1.12
N GLY A 33 10.87 -12.95 2.06
CA GLY A 33 12.13 -13.53 2.53
C GLY A 33 12.62 -12.87 3.82
N ARG A 34 13.82 -13.28 4.25
CA ARG A 34 14.41 -12.88 5.54
C ARG A 34 14.55 -11.36 5.73
N ARG A 35 14.74 -10.60 4.64
CA ARG A 35 14.83 -9.12 4.64
C ARG A 35 13.92 -8.47 3.59
N ALA A 36 12.97 -9.24 3.05
CA ALA A 36 12.14 -8.81 1.94
C ALA A 36 10.66 -8.99 2.31
N VAL A 37 9.92 -7.90 2.18
CA VAL A 37 8.47 -7.88 2.34
C VAL A 37 7.86 -7.35 1.06
N GLY A 38 6.64 -7.78 0.78
CA GLY A 38 5.93 -7.30 -0.39
C GLY A 38 4.44 -7.49 -0.32
N TRP A 39 3.74 -6.77 -1.19
CA TRP A 39 2.29 -6.80 -1.28
C TRP A 39 1.85 -7.62 -2.48
N LYS A 40 0.71 -8.29 -2.31
CA LYS A 40 -0.04 -8.83 -3.43
C LYS A 40 -0.59 -7.68 -4.26
N PHE A 41 -0.54 -7.85 -5.57
CA PHE A 41 -1.05 -6.85 -6.51
C PHE A 41 -2.55 -6.64 -6.31
N VAL A 42 -3.32 -7.73 -6.28
CA VAL A 42 -4.79 -7.71 -6.15
C VAL A 42 -5.27 -6.97 -4.89
N GLU A 43 -4.62 -7.18 -3.73
CA GLU A 43 -5.00 -6.49 -2.49
C GLU A 43 -4.70 -4.99 -2.54
N LEU A 44 -3.60 -4.61 -3.19
CA LEU A 44 -3.23 -3.21 -3.36
C LEU A 44 -4.11 -2.50 -4.38
N GLU A 45 -4.47 -3.18 -5.47
CA GLU A 45 -5.39 -2.70 -6.50
C GLU A 45 -6.79 -2.50 -5.93
N ALA A 46 -7.35 -3.50 -5.23
CA ALA A 46 -8.63 -3.36 -4.54
C ALA A 46 -8.63 -2.21 -3.52
N TRP A 47 -7.51 -2.00 -2.82
CA TRP A 47 -7.36 -0.84 -1.94
C TRP A 47 -7.35 0.49 -2.71
N LEU A 48 -6.62 0.58 -3.83
CA LEU A 48 -6.60 1.77 -4.69
C LEU A 48 -8.00 2.11 -5.24
N GLU A 49 -8.75 1.09 -5.66
CA GLU A 49 -10.13 1.23 -6.14
C GLU A 49 -11.10 1.63 -5.01
N SER A 50 -10.88 1.15 -3.79
CA SER A 50 -11.72 1.51 -2.63
C SER A 50 -11.56 2.96 -2.18
N ARG A 51 -10.44 3.60 -2.53
CA ARG A 51 -10.25 5.02 -2.21
C ARG A 51 -11.21 5.82 -3.07
N PRO A 52 -11.99 6.75 -2.49
CA PRO A 52 -12.69 7.73 -3.30
C PRO A 52 -11.62 8.46 -4.10
N VAL A 53 -11.56 8.19 -5.41
CA VAL A 53 -10.79 9.02 -6.34
C VAL A 53 -11.35 10.40 -6.13
N SER A 54 -10.57 11.28 -5.49
CA SER A 54 -10.85 12.70 -5.54
C SER A 54 -10.65 13.06 -7.01
N TYR A 55 -11.71 12.94 -7.80
CA TYR A 55 -11.83 13.61 -9.08
C TYR A 55 -11.73 15.10 -8.76
N GLY A 56 -10.49 15.60 -8.72
CA GLY A 56 -10.22 17.02 -8.66
C GLY A 56 -10.69 17.62 -9.97
N TRP A 57 -11.72 18.46 -9.89
CA TRP A 57 -12.08 19.44 -10.90
C TRP A 57 -11.16 20.65 -10.78
#